data_AF-A0A804QWL3-F1
#
_entry.id   AF-A0A804QWL3-F1
#
_cell.length_a   1.000
_cell.length_b   1.000
_cell.length_c   1.000
_cell.angle_alpha   90.00
_cell.angle_beta   90.00
_cell.angle_gamma   90.00
#
_symmetry.space_group_name_H-M   'P 1'
#
loop_
_entity.id
_entity.type
_entity.pdbx_description
1 polymer ?
#
loop_
_entity_poly.entity_id
_entity_poly.type
_entity_poly.pdbx_seq_one_letter_code
_entity_poly.pdbx_strand_id
1 'polypeptide(L)'
;MGRRSNLATWLLALVVLALALFARPCAAAQIKTTDTRWSFQLPLPSGLRGAESLAFDGKGEGPYAGVSDGRVLKWGGTTVGWTTFAHSVNYRKIPLCTAGVVPSEEIESMCGRPLGLQFHTKTGDLYIADAYLGLMRVGPGGGEAEVLATGAGGAPFHFINGLDVDQSTGDVYFTDSSATYPRSAPALVPHRLAKGAAKGVTLSDVAEMKGKLWLGSVELEYVGLVA
;
A
#
# COMPACT_ATOMS: atom_id res chain seq x y z
N MET A 1 -47.62 -46.57 -34.23
CA MET A 1 -46.31 -46.48 -34.88
C MET A 1 -45.24 -46.34 -33.81
N GLY A 2 -44.41 -47.38 -33.64
CA GLY A 2 -43.37 -47.43 -32.62
C GLY A 2 -42.21 -46.51 -32.96
N ARG A 3 -41.94 -45.52 -32.11
CA ARG A 3 -40.68 -44.78 -32.15
C ARG A 3 -39.66 -45.58 -31.35
N ARG A 4 -38.98 -46.53 -32.00
CA ARG A 4 -37.80 -47.19 -31.43
C ARG A 4 -36.79 -46.10 -31.09
N SER A 5 -36.68 -45.74 -29.83
CA SER A 5 -35.60 -44.90 -29.34
C SER A 5 -34.31 -45.70 -29.51
N ASN A 6 -33.44 -45.26 -30.42
CA ASN A 6 -32.16 -45.91 -30.68
C ASN A 6 -31.30 -45.84 -29.41
N LEU A 7 -30.71 -46.94 -28.95
CA LEU A 7 -29.79 -46.96 -27.80
C LEU A 7 -28.74 -45.83 -27.82
N ALA A 8 -28.33 -45.39 -29.01
CA ALA A 8 -27.44 -44.25 -29.22
C ALA A 8 -27.96 -42.92 -28.64
N THR A 9 -29.27 -42.63 -28.70
CA THR A 9 -29.82 -41.39 -28.13
C THR A 9 -29.79 -41.42 -26.59
N TRP A 10 -29.99 -42.59 -25.99
CA TRP A 10 -29.86 -42.77 -24.54
C TRP A 10 -28.42 -42.63 -24.06
N LEU A 11 -27.46 -43.21 -24.78
CA LEU A 11 -26.03 -43.06 -24.48
C LEU A 11 -25.58 -41.60 -24.58
N LEU A 12 -25.98 -40.89 -25.65
CA LEU A 12 -25.66 -39.48 -25.81
C LEU A 12 -26.27 -38.63 -24.68
N ALA A 13 -27.52 -38.90 -24.29
CA ALA A 13 -28.18 -38.21 -23.18
C ALA A 13 -27.45 -38.44 -21.85
N LEU A 14 -26.97 -39.66 -21.59
CA LEU A 14 -26.18 -39.97 -20.39
C LEU A 14 -24.83 -39.27 -20.38
N VAL A 15 -24.14 -39.18 -21.53
CA VAL A 15 -22.88 -38.44 -21.66
C VAL A 15 -23.09 -36.95 -21.45
N VAL A 16 -24.14 -36.36 -22.02
CA VAL A 16 -24.48 -34.95 -21.82
C VAL A 16 -24.84 -34.67 -20.36
N LEU A 17 -25.62 -35.55 -19.72
CA LEU A 17 -25.95 -35.43 -18.30
C LEU A 17 -24.71 -35.57 -17.42
N ALA A 18 -23.81 -36.52 -17.71
CA ALA A 18 -22.55 -36.68 -17.01
C ALA A 18 -21.66 -35.43 -17.19
N LEU A 19 -21.53 -34.91 -18.41
CA LEU A 19 -20.82 -33.66 -18.68
C LEU A 19 -21.44 -32.47 -17.91
N ALA A 20 -22.77 -32.39 -17.83
CA ALA A 20 -23.46 -31.37 -17.04
C ALA A 20 -23.24 -31.54 -15.52
N LEU A 21 -23.11 -32.77 -15.03
CA LEU A 21 -22.78 -33.06 -13.63
C LEU A 21 -21.30 -32.76 -13.30
N PHE A 22 -20.39 -32.94 -14.27
CA PHE A 22 -18.97 -32.57 -14.13
C PHE A 22 -18.71 -31.07 -14.37
N ALA A 23 -19.62 -30.38 -15.07
CA ALA A 23 -19.64 -28.92 -15.12
C ALA A 23 -20.05 -28.39 -13.75
N ARG A 24 -19.10 -28.35 -12.81
CA ARG A 24 -19.30 -27.66 -11.53
C ARG A 24 -19.76 -26.25 -11.88
N PRO A 25 -20.95 -25.80 -11.45
CA PRO A 25 -21.32 -24.42 -11.64
C PRO A 25 -20.21 -23.60 -11.00
N CYS A 26 -19.53 -22.81 -11.82
CA CYS A 26 -18.62 -21.77 -11.38
C CYS A 26 -19.49 -20.71 -10.71
N ALA A 27 -20.06 -21.06 -9.56
CA ALA A 27 -20.76 -20.13 -8.71
C ALA A 27 -19.71 -19.10 -8.32
N ALA A 28 -19.86 -17.87 -8.81
CA ALA A 28 -19.02 -16.77 -8.40
C ALA A 28 -19.00 -16.77 -6.87
N ALA A 29 -17.81 -16.93 -6.29
CA ALA A 29 -17.65 -16.90 -4.85
C ALA A 29 -18.28 -15.60 -4.34
N GLN A 30 -19.14 -15.70 -3.32
CA GLN A 30 -19.84 -14.54 -2.80
C GLN A 30 -18.79 -13.55 -2.26
N ILE A 31 -18.70 -12.36 -2.87
CA ILE A 31 -17.82 -11.29 -2.39
C ILE A 31 -18.36 -10.86 -1.03
N LYS A 32 -17.62 -11.19 0.03
CA LYS A 32 -17.94 -10.74 1.38
C LYS A 32 -17.49 -9.29 1.51
N THR A 33 -18.42 -8.38 1.72
CA THR A 33 -18.13 -6.97 2.01
C THR A 33 -18.20 -6.75 3.53
N THR A 34 -17.25 -6.00 4.07
CA THR A 34 -17.26 -5.57 5.47
C THR A 34 -17.49 -4.06 5.49
N ASP A 35 -18.41 -3.62 6.34
CA ASP A 35 -18.66 -2.20 6.54
C ASP A 35 -17.52 -1.58 7.36
N THR A 36 -16.75 -0.69 6.75
CA THR A 36 -15.64 0.00 7.39
C THR A 36 -16.07 1.02 8.44
N ARG A 37 -17.38 1.30 8.61
CA ARG A 37 -17.89 2.15 9.70
C ARG A 37 -17.52 1.65 11.10
N TRP A 38 -17.18 0.37 11.23
CA TRP A 38 -16.72 -0.25 12.48
C TRP A 38 -15.20 -0.24 12.64
N SER A 39 -14.47 0.45 11.77
CA SER A 39 -13.01 0.53 11.87
C SER A 39 -12.59 1.43 13.03
N PHE A 40 -11.66 0.95 13.85
CA PHE A 40 -10.93 1.83 14.77
C PHE A 40 -9.99 2.71 13.94
N GLN A 41 -9.93 4.01 14.28
CA GLN A 41 -9.08 4.96 13.57
C GLN A 41 -7.88 5.30 14.45
N LEU A 42 -6.69 5.32 13.85
CA LEU A 42 -5.47 5.83 14.46
C LEU A 42 -5.16 7.19 13.82
N PRO A 43 -5.58 8.32 14.43
CA PRO A 43 -5.32 9.64 13.87
C PRO A 43 -3.82 9.86 13.71
N LEU A 44 -3.42 10.37 12.55
CA LEU A 44 -2.07 10.86 12.32
C LEU A 44 -1.86 12.17 13.09
N PRO A 45 -0.59 12.56 13.35
CA PRO A 45 -0.29 13.89 13.88
C PRO A 45 -0.94 15.01 13.05
N SER A 46 -1.31 16.11 13.71
CA SER A 46 -2.04 17.21 13.09
C SER A 46 -1.38 17.72 11.81
N GLY A 47 -2.17 17.86 10.74
CA GLY A 47 -1.70 18.35 9.45
C GLY A 47 -0.98 17.30 8.58
N LEU A 48 -0.79 16.07 9.09
CA LEU A 48 -0.28 14.96 8.29
C LEU A 48 -1.42 14.15 7.70
N ARG A 49 -1.21 13.74 6.45
CA ARG A 49 -2.06 12.78 5.76
C ARG A 49 -1.26 11.70 5.10
N GLY A 50 -1.97 10.70 4.65
CA GLY A 50 -1.50 9.90 3.54
C GLY A 50 -0.58 8.78 3.95
N ALA A 51 -0.95 8.07 5.02
CA ALA A 51 -0.39 6.77 5.37
C ALA A 51 -0.63 5.80 4.20
N GLU A 52 0.26 5.81 3.21
CA GLU A 52 0.07 5.10 1.94
C GLU A 52 0.33 3.61 2.11
N SER A 53 1.53 3.24 2.58
CA SER A 53 1.88 1.85 2.90
C SER A 53 2.04 1.63 4.40
N LEU A 54 1.66 0.43 4.82
CA LEU A 54 1.74 -0.05 6.19
C LEU A 54 2.67 -1.25 6.28
N ALA A 55 3.62 -1.20 7.22
CA ALA A 55 4.53 -2.31 7.48
C ALA A 55 4.53 -2.70 8.97
N PHE A 56 4.99 -3.90 9.23
CA PHE A 56 5.25 -4.39 10.59
C PHE A 56 6.61 -5.05 10.63
N ASP A 57 7.32 -4.90 11.75
CA ASP A 57 8.63 -5.49 11.91
C ASP A 57 8.55 -7.00 12.21
N GLY A 58 9.70 -7.68 12.24
CA GLY A 58 9.78 -9.11 12.55
C GLY A 58 9.29 -9.50 13.96
N LYS A 59 9.04 -8.53 14.85
CA LYS A 59 8.47 -8.75 16.19
C LYS A 59 6.96 -8.51 16.22
N GLY A 60 6.37 -8.10 15.08
CA GLY A 60 4.97 -7.73 14.97
C GLY A 60 4.65 -6.42 15.68
N GLU A 61 5.63 -5.51 15.81
CA GLU A 61 5.43 -4.12 16.23
C GLU A 61 5.03 -3.24 15.04
N GLY A 62 4.35 -2.13 15.34
CA GLY A 62 3.78 -1.22 14.35
C GLY A 62 2.29 -0.91 14.60
N PRO A 63 1.56 -0.44 13.57
CA PRO A 63 2.02 -0.28 12.19
C PRO A 63 3.10 0.80 12.04
N TYR A 64 3.92 0.63 11.01
CA TYR A 64 4.78 1.66 10.45
C TYR A 64 4.09 2.25 9.23
N ALA A 65 4.11 3.57 9.07
CA ALA A 65 3.39 4.25 8.00
C ALA A 65 4.23 5.36 7.37
N GLY A 66 4.34 5.35 6.04
CA GLY A 66 4.91 6.45 5.27
C GLY A 66 3.92 7.59 5.18
N VAL A 67 4.35 8.83 5.46
CA VAL A 67 3.47 10.01 5.45
C VAL A 67 3.96 11.10 4.51
N SER A 68 3.05 12.01 4.19
CA SER A 68 3.19 13.11 3.21
C SER A 68 4.38 14.06 3.40
N ASP A 69 5.02 14.09 4.58
CA ASP A 69 6.18 14.97 4.85
C ASP A 69 7.54 14.26 4.74
N GLY A 70 7.58 13.04 4.20
CA GLY A 70 8.82 12.31 3.99
C GLY A 70 9.23 11.39 5.13
N ARG A 71 8.43 11.30 6.20
CA ARG A 71 8.72 10.42 7.34
C ARG A 71 8.08 9.05 7.20
N VAL A 72 8.66 8.10 7.92
CA VAL A 72 8.01 6.87 8.36
C VAL A 72 7.73 6.99 9.85
N LEU A 73 6.45 6.92 10.21
CA LEU A 73 5.99 6.92 11.59
C LEU A 73 5.86 5.49 12.12
N LYS A 74 6.07 5.27 13.41
CA LYS A 74 5.79 4.03 14.13
C LYS A 74 4.71 4.27 15.15
N TRP A 75 3.67 3.43 15.16
CA TRP A 75 2.69 3.42 16.24
C TRP A 75 3.22 2.62 17.44
N GLY A 76 3.33 3.28 18.59
CA GLY A 76 3.81 2.68 19.84
C GLY A 76 2.70 2.23 20.80
N GLY A 77 1.45 2.13 20.34
CA GLY A 77 0.28 1.88 21.19
C GLY A 77 -0.34 3.16 21.74
N THR A 78 -1.48 3.03 22.42
CA THR A 78 -2.32 4.17 22.85
C THR A 78 -1.64 5.11 23.85
N THR A 79 -0.67 4.63 24.63
CA THR A 79 0.08 5.44 25.60
C THR A 79 1.21 6.26 24.95
N VAL A 80 1.82 5.75 23.88
CA VAL A 80 2.98 6.37 23.22
C VAL A 80 2.55 7.20 22.01
N GLY A 81 1.57 6.71 21.25
CA GLY A 81 1.13 7.32 20.00
C GLY A 81 2.10 7.10 18.85
N TRP A 82 2.08 8.02 17.88
CA TRP A 82 2.98 8.02 16.73
C TRP A 82 4.34 8.65 17.07
N THR A 83 5.42 7.96 16.73
CA THR A 83 6.79 8.49 16.78
C THR A 83 7.43 8.45 15.41
N THR A 84 8.40 9.33 15.14
CA THR A 84 9.19 9.26 13.91
C THR A 84 10.20 8.12 14.01
N PHE A 85 10.03 7.10 13.18
CA PHE A 85 10.99 6.00 13.08
C PHE A 85 12.07 6.31 12.06
N ALA A 86 11.70 6.77 10.87
CA ALA A 86 12.65 7.16 9.85
C ALA A 86 12.24 8.43 9.11
N HIS A 87 13.20 9.06 8.46
CA HIS A 87 12.99 10.26 7.66
C HIS A 87 14.00 10.34 6.52
N SER A 88 13.64 11.06 5.46
CA SER A 88 14.57 11.41 4.40
C SER A 88 15.68 12.34 4.90
N VAL A 89 16.76 12.44 4.13
CA VAL A 89 17.83 13.43 4.34
C VAL A 89 17.31 14.88 4.25
N ASN A 90 16.26 15.11 3.45
CA ASN A 90 15.70 16.43 3.23
C ASN A 90 14.88 16.92 4.43
N TYR A 91 14.25 15.99 5.16
CA TYR A 91 13.37 16.31 6.28
C TYR A 91 14.04 17.26 7.30
N ARG A 92 15.28 17.00 7.70
CA ARG A 92 16.02 17.86 8.65
C ARG A 92 16.71 19.06 8.00
N LYS A 93 17.08 18.94 6.72
CA LYS A 93 17.86 19.97 6.01
C LYS A 93 16.99 21.11 5.49
N ILE A 94 15.72 20.83 5.21
CA ILE A 94 14.78 21.78 4.63
C ILE A 94 13.77 22.18 5.70
N PRO A 95 13.82 23.42 6.24
CA PRO A 95 12.95 23.85 7.33
C PRO A 95 11.45 23.67 7.05
N LEU A 96 11.03 23.82 5.78
CA LEU A 96 9.65 23.63 5.34
C LEU A 96 9.11 22.22 5.65
N CYS A 97 9.96 21.19 5.61
CA CYS A 97 9.55 19.81 5.90
C CYS A 97 9.23 19.57 7.39
N THR A 98 9.76 20.41 8.28
CA THR A 98 9.52 20.31 9.73
C THR A 98 8.55 21.36 10.26
N ALA A 99 8.37 22.48 9.55
CA ALA A 99 7.65 23.63 10.07
C ALA A 99 6.13 23.41 10.19
N GLY A 100 5.55 22.51 9.38
CA GLY A 100 4.11 22.25 9.38
C GLY A 100 3.25 23.46 8.96
N VAL A 101 3.85 24.46 8.30
CA VAL A 101 3.16 25.70 7.86
C VAL A 101 2.56 25.61 6.46
N VAL A 102 3.01 24.66 5.66
CA VAL A 102 2.46 24.32 4.33
C VAL A 102 1.86 22.91 4.42
N PRO A 103 0.70 22.64 3.78
CA PRO A 103 0.19 21.28 3.66
C PRO A 103 1.28 20.35 3.13
N SER A 104 1.48 19.23 3.81
CA SER A 104 2.58 18.31 3.56
C SER A 104 2.53 17.74 2.12
N GLU A 105 1.34 17.55 1.57
CA GLU A 105 1.13 17.09 0.19
C GLU A 105 1.62 18.09 -0.88
N GLU A 106 1.73 19.39 -0.56
CA GLU A 106 2.26 20.40 -1.49
C GLU A 106 3.79 20.42 -1.52
N ILE A 107 4.43 19.91 -0.47
CA ILE A 107 5.89 19.88 -0.32
C ILE A 107 6.46 18.46 -0.38
N GLU A 108 5.63 17.44 -0.59
CA GLU A 108 6.06 16.03 -0.60
C GLU A 108 7.15 15.74 -1.64
N SER A 109 7.14 16.43 -2.79
CA SER A 109 8.18 16.29 -3.82
C SER A 109 9.56 16.74 -3.36
N MET A 110 9.60 17.65 -2.38
CA MET A 110 10.82 18.17 -1.78
C MET A 110 11.21 17.40 -0.52
N CYS A 111 10.22 17.05 0.31
CA CYS A 111 10.45 16.40 1.61
C CYS A 111 10.59 14.88 1.52
N GLY A 112 10.09 14.28 0.46
CA GLY A 112 9.93 12.83 0.29
C GLY A 112 8.48 12.41 0.49
N ARG A 113 8.16 11.23 -0.04
CA ARG A 113 6.85 10.60 0.03
C ARG A 113 7.03 9.08 0.05
N PRO A 114 7.19 8.44 1.22
CA PRO A 114 7.38 7.00 1.35
C PRO A 114 6.08 6.25 1.04
N LEU A 115 6.06 5.46 -0.04
CA LEU A 115 4.86 4.79 -0.54
C LEU A 115 4.89 3.28 -0.46
N GLY A 116 6.08 2.68 -0.39
CA GLY A 116 6.26 1.26 -0.15
C GLY A 116 7.18 1.06 1.03
N LEU A 117 6.77 0.23 1.97
CA LEU A 117 7.54 -0.11 3.16
C LEU A 117 7.58 -1.63 3.31
N GLN A 118 8.77 -2.20 3.44
CA GLN A 118 8.91 -3.62 3.77
C GLN A 118 10.14 -3.84 4.63
N PHE A 119 9.95 -4.58 5.72
CA PHE A 119 11.06 -5.03 6.54
C PHE A 119 11.71 -6.28 5.94
N HIS A 120 13.02 -6.34 5.99
CA HIS A 120 13.74 -7.61 5.97
C HIS A 120 13.74 -8.19 7.39
N THR A 121 12.95 -9.23 7.62
CA THR A 121 12.61 -9.74 8.96
C THR A 121 13.83 -10.18 9.78
N LYS A 122 14.86 -10.73 9.13
CA LYS A 122 16.07 -11.24 9.80
C LYS A 122 17.02 -10.13 10.25
N THR A 123 17.22 -9.10 9.43
CA THR A 123 18.14 -8.00 9.77
C THR A 123 17.42 -6.89 10.54
N GLY A 124 16.10 -6.77 10.37
CA GLY A 124 15.31 -5.67 10.90
C GLY A 124 15.47 -4.37 10.11
N ASP A 125 16.13 -4.42 8.94
CA ASP A 125 16.22 -3.27 8.05
C ASP A 125 14.86 -2.99 7.42
N LEU A 126 14.49 -1.72 7.39
CA LEU A 126 13.32 -1.24 6.66
C LEU A 126 13.77 -0.70 5.31
N TYR A 127 13.26 -1.29 4.24
CA TYR A 127 13.37 -0.76 2.89
C TYR A 127 12.19 0.17 2.61
N ILE A 128 12.50 1.29 1.96
CA ILE A 128 11.56 2.38 1.73
C ILE A 128 11.59 2.72 0.24
N ALA A 129 10.44 2.64 -0.40
CA ALA A 129 10.19 3.12 -1.74
C ALA A 129 9.62 4.53 -1.61
N ASP A 130 10.45 5.55 -1.87
CA ASP A 130 10.02 6.93 -1.88
C ASP A 130 9.72 7.39 -3.30
N ALA A 131 8.54 7.97 -3.49
CA ALA A 131 8.05 8.39 -4.80
C ALA A 131 8.99 9.34 -5.55
N TYR A 132 9.78 10.12 -4.82
CA TYR A 132 10.64 11.17 -5.38
C TYR A 132 12.13 10.90 -5.13
N LEU A 133 12.47 10.26 -4.01
CA LEU A 133 13.85 10.07 -3.57
C LEU A 133 14.43 8.71 -3.93
N GLY A 134 13.61 7.79 -4.44
CA GLY A 134 14.04 6.47 -4.91
C GLY A 134 14.00 5.40 -3.83
N LEU A 135 14.81 4.35 -4.00
CA LEU A 135 14.93 3.26 -3.04
C LEU A 135 15.85 3.70 -1.89
N MET A 136 15.37 3.56 -0.66
CA MET A 136 16.11 3.89 0.56
C MET A 136 16.07 2.74 1.57
N ARG A 137 16.94 2.81 2.58
CA ARG A 137 17.01 1.86 3.69
C ARG A 137 17.34 2.55 4.99
N VAL A 138 16.77 2.05 6.09
CA VAL A 138 17.16 2.40 7.46
C VAL A 138 17.31 1.13 8.29
N GLY A 139 18.28 1.12 9.21
CA GLY A 139 18.48 0.01 10.13
C GLY A 139 17.38 -0.12 11.18
N PRO A 140 17.41 -1.18 12.02
CA PRO A 140 16.38 -1.46 13.02
C PRO A 140 16.24 -0.38 14.11
N GLY A 141 17.26 0.47 14.27
CA GLY A 141 17.22 1.63 15.18
C GLY A 141 16.45 2.83 14.65
N GLY A 142 16.02 2.83 13.38
CA GLY A 142 15.46 4.00 12.73
C GLY A 142 16.50 5.09 12.45
N GLY A 143 16.05 6.29 12.10
CA GLY A 143 16.89 7.47 11.83
C GLY A 143 16.78 8.01 10.41
N GLU A 144 17.87 8.62 9.93
CA GLU A 144 17.96 9.11 8.55
C GLU A 144 18.11 7.91 7.60
N ALA A 145 17.23 7.81 6.60
CA ALA A 145 17.28 6.75 5.61
C ALA A 145 18.39 7.01 4.58
N GLU A 146 19.19 5.99 4.30
CA GLU A 146 20.22 5.98 3.27
C GLU A 146 19.57 5.75 1.90
N VAL A 147 19.91 6.57 0.91
CA VAL A 147 19.48 6.36 -0.49
C VAL A 147 20.35 5.29 -1.14
N LEU A 148 19.72 4.21 -1.58
CA LEU A 148 20.39 3.07 -2.23
C LEU A 148 20.40 3.21 -3.76
N ALA A 149 19.31 3.71 -4.35
CA ALA A 149 19.19 3.86 -5.80
C ALA A 149 18.18 4.95 -6.19
N THR A 150 18.54 5.76 -7.18
CA THR A 150 17.69 6.80 -7.79
C THR A 150 17.42 6.55 -9.28
N GLY A 151 17.90 5.43 -9.81
CA GLY A 151 17.73 5.01 -11.19
C GLY A 151 18.32 3.64 -11.44
N ALA A 152 18.02 3.06 -12.60
CA ALA A 152 18.54 1.77 -13.05
C ALA A 152 18.76 1.79 -14.57
N GLY A 153 19.79 1.09 -15.04
CA GLY A 153 20.07 0.98 -16.48
C GLY A 153 20.33 2.34 -17.17
N GLY A 154 20.78 3.34 -16.43
CA GLY A 154 21.00 4.71 -16.94
C GLY A 154 19.74 5.59 -17.00
N ALA A 155 18.57 5.08 -16.60
CA ALA A 155 17.34 5.85 -16.49
C ALA A 155 17.07 6.21 -15.01
N PRO A 156 16.72 7.48 -14.69
CA PRO A 156 16.27 7.84 -13.35
C PRO A 156 14.88 7.24 -13.07
N PHE A 157 14.58 7.03 -11.80
CA PHE A 157 13.22 6.72 -11.36
C PHE A 157 12.38 8.00 -11.31
N HIS A 158 11.09 7.88 -11.59
CA HIS A 158 10.19 9.03 -11.58
C HIS A 158 9.05 8.89 -10.58
N PHE A 159 8.52 7.70 -10.32
CA PHE A 159 7.44 7.48 -9.37
C PHE A 159 7.54 6.09 -8.72
N ILE A 160 8.50 5.90 -7.83
CA ILE A 160 8.62 4.66 -7.05
C ILE A 160 7.40 4.48 -6.12
N ASN A 161 6.88 3.26 -6.02
CA ASN A 161 5.64 2.99 -5.28
C ASN A 161 5.73 1.75 -4.39
N GLY A 162 5.20 0.61 -4.80
CA GLY A 162 5.27 -0.63 -4.00
C GLY A 162 6.67 -1.24 -4.04
N LEU A 163 7.06 -1.88 -2.93
CA LEU A 163 8.23 -2.75 -2.86
C LEU A 163 7.96 -3.99 -2.00
N ASP A 164 8.75 -5.04 -2.21
CA ASP A 164 8.80 -6.22 -1.36
C ASP A 164 10.24 -6.76 -1.28
N VAL A 165 10.53 -7.57 -0.27
CA VAL A 165 11.86 -8.12 0.01
C VAL A 165 11.78 -9.64 0.09
N ASP A 166 12.56 -10.33 -0.75
CA ASP A 166 12.76 -11.77 -0.61
C ASP A 166 13.46 -12.06 0.73
N GLN A 167 12.73 -12.69 1.65
CA GLN A 167 13.21 -12.94 3.02
C GLN A 167 14.31 -14.02 3.10
N SER A 168 14.54 -14.75 2.01
CA SER A 168 15.56 -15.80 1.89
C SER A 168 16.87 -15.26 1.32
N THR A 169 16.80 -14.44 0.27
CA THR A 169 17.99 -13.88 -0.41
C THR A 169 18.35 -12.48 0.04
N GLY A 170 17.37 -11.70 0.51
CA GLY A 170 17.49 -10.27 0.79
C GLY A 170 17.31 -9.38 -0.44
N ASP A 171 16.93 -9.94 -1.59
CA ASP A 171 16.69 -9.16 -2.81
C ASP A 171 15.45 -8.27 -2.66
N VAL A 172 15.57 -7.02 -3.10
CA VAL A 172 14.52 -6.02 -3.01
C VAL A 172 13.92 -5.78 -4.40
N TYR A 173 12.62 -5.98 -4.51
CA TYR A 173 11.85 -5.75 -5.73
C TYR A 173 10.96 -4.53 -5.51
N PHE A 174 10.96 -3.60 -6.45
CA PHE A 174 10.14 -2.39 -6.34
C PHE A 174 9.61 -1.95 -7.70
N THR A 175 8.58 -1.12 -7.66
CA THR A 175 7.88 -0.63 -8.85
C THR A 175 8.15 0.84 -9.08
N ASP A 176 8.35 1.22 -10.33
CA ASP A 176 8.21 2.59 -10.80
C ASP A 176 6.85 2.70 -11.52
N SER A 177 5.90 3.40 -10.91
CA SER A 177 4.52 3.53 -11.41
C SER A 177 4.44 4.32 -12.71
N SER A 178 5.46 5.13 -13.03
CA SER A 178 5.54 5.83 -14.30
C SER A 178 6.99 6.10 -14.66
N ALA A 179 7.44 5.63 -15.82
CA ALA A 179 8.78 5.92 -16.34
C ALA A 179 8.94 7.35 -16.92
N THR A 180 8.00 8.26 -16.67
CA THR A 180 8.00 9.61 -17.29
C THR A 180 7.49 10.68 -16.37
N TYR A 181 6.47 10.37 -15.56
CA TYR A 181 5.78 11.36 -14.75
C TYR A 181 6.05 11.14 -13.27
N PRO A 182 6.50 12.16 -12.53
CA PRO A 182 6.49 12.07 -11.08
C PRO A 182 5.08 12.03 -10.54
N ARG A 183 4.91 11.53 -9.31
CA ARG A 183 3.62 11.43 -8.63
C ARG A 183 2.80 12.73 -8.68
N SER A 184 3.42 13.89 -8.47
CA SER A 184 2.76 15.20 -8.49
C SER A 184 2.39 15.72 -9.89
N ALA A 185 2.71 14.98 -10.96
CA ALA A 185 2.43 15.41 -12.31
C ALA A 185 0.91 15.59 -12.53
N PRO A 186 0.47 16.71 -13.14
CA PRO A 186 -0.93 16.94 -13.43
C PRO A 186 -1.60 15.83 -14.27
N ALA A 187 -0.81 15.09 -15.06
CA ALA A 187 -1.28 13.96 -15.85
C ALA A 187 -1.70 12.74 -15.01
N LEU A 188 -1.22 12.62 -13.76
CA LEU A 188 -1.51 11.50 -12.87
C LEU A 188 -2.52 11.85 -11.77
N VAL A 189 -2.73 13.13 -11.48
CA VAL A 189 -3.72 13.57 -10.49
C VAL A 189 -5.12 13.50 -11.11
N PRO A 190 -6.06 12.71 -10.55
CA PRO A 190 -7.43 12.71 -11.04
C PRO A 190 -8.01 14.13 -11.03
N HIS A 191 -8.72 14.53 -12.08
CA HIS A 191 -9.49 15.76 -12.05
C HIS A 191 -10.43 15.72 -10.84
N ARG A 192 -10.26 16.66 -9.89
CA ARG A 192 -11.12 16.79 -8.70
C ARG A 192 -12.58 16.65 -9.15
N LEU A 193 -13.26 15.62 -8.65
CA LEU A 193 -14.71 15.48 -8.81
C LEU A 193 -15.39 16.79 -8.42
N ALA A 194 -16.47 17.12 -9.13
CA ALA A 194 -17.26 18.33 -8.89
C ALA A 194 -17.59 18.47 -7.39
N LYS A 195 -17.41 19.68 -6.85
CA LYS A 195 -17.77 20.02 -5.46
C LYS A 195 -19.22 19.56 -5.19
N GLY A 196 -19.42 18.64 -4.25
CA GLY A 196 -20.74 18.14 -3.85
C GLY A 196 -20.99 16.65 -4.09
N ALA A 197 -20.15 15.94 -4.86
CA ALA A 197 -20.17 14.48 -4.87
C ALA A 197 -19.72 13.93 -3.50
N ALA A 198 -20.36 12.87 -3.01
CA ALA A 198 -19.84 12.13 -1.86
C ALA A 198 -18.41 11.70 -2.18
N LYS A 199 -17.43 12.22 -1.43
CA LYS A 199 -16.02 11.93 -1.66
C LYS A 199 -15.75 10.50 -1.22
N GLY A 200 -15.86 9.55 -2.15
CA GLY A 200 -15.31 8.22 -1.97
C GLY A 200 -13.81 8.35 -1.70
N VAL A 201 -13.32 7.64 -0.70
CA VAL A 201 -11.89 7.58 -0.38
C VAL A 201 -11.32 6.34 -1.04
N THR A 202 -10.19 6.48 -1.73
CA THR A 202 -9.45 5.34 -2.25
C THR A 202 -8.56 4.75 -1.16
N LEU A 203 -8.63 3.44 -0.96
CA LEU A 203 -7.64 2.73 -0.16
C LEU A 203 -6.37 2.58 -1.00
N SER A 204 -5.22 2.82 -0.37
CA SER A 204 -3.92 2.71 -1.01
C SER A 204 -3.19 1.44 -0.61
N ASP A 205 -3.43 0.95 0.60
CA ASP A 205 -2.82 -0.29 1.09
C ASP A 205 -3.73 -1.02 2.08
N VAL A 206 -3.54 -2.34 2.16
CA VAL A 206 -4.19 -3.24 3.10
C VAL A 206 -3.15 -4.20 3.65
N ALA A 207 -2.82 -4.06 4.93
CA ALA A 207 -1.89 -4.94 5.63
C ALA A 207 -2.63 -5.83 6.63
N GLU A 208 -2.24 -7.10 6.75
CA GLU A 208 -2.75 -8.01 7.77
C GLU A 208 -1.74 -8.11 8.92
N MET A 209 -2.24 -8.05 10.16
CA MET A 209 -1.43 -8.37 11.34
C MET A 209 -2.32 -8.91 12.46
N LYS A 210 -2.00 -10.14 12.91
CA LYS A 210 -2.65 -10.81 14.06
C LYS A 210 -4.18 -10.91 13.89
N GLY A 211 -4.63 -11.28 12.69
CA GLY A 211 -6.03 -11.47 12.34
C GLY A 211 -6.80 -10.16 12.11
N LYS A 212 -6.12 -9.01 12.03
CA LYS A 212 -6.75 -7.70 11.80
C LYS A 212 -6.24 -7.09 10.51
N LEU A 213 -7.11 -6.36 9.82
CA LEU A 213 -6.76 -5.63 8.61
C LEU A 213 -6.51 -4.16 8.94
N TRP A 214 -5.39 -3.65 8.45
CA TRP A 214 -4.98 -2.26 8.58
C TRP A 214 -5.06 -1.60 7.22
N LEU A 215 -5.66 -0.42 7.17
CA LEU A 215 -6.02 0.28 5.94
C LEU A 215 -5.23 1.58 5.83
N GLY A 216 -4.42 1.68 4.79
CA GLY A 216 -3.70 2.88 4.38
C GLY A 216 -4.46 3.63 3.30
N SER A 217 -4.35 4.95 3.28
CA SER A 217 -4.86 5.79 2.20
C SER A 217 -4.07 7.08 2.12
N VAL A 218 -3.73 7.48 0.90
CA VAL A 218 -3.12 8.78 0.59
C VAL A 218 -4.01 9.98 0.97
N GLU A 219 -5.32 9.77 1.07
CA GLU A 219 -6.31 10.83 1.27
C GLU A 219 -6.73 11.02 2.74
N LEU A 220 -6.38 10.07 3.61
CA LEU A 220 -6.86 10.05 4.99
C LEU A 220 -5.86 10.67 5.98
N GLU A 221 -6.43 11.20 7.06
CA GLU A 221 -5.72 11.71 8.26
C GLU A 221 -5.55 10.63 9.33
N TYR A 222 -5.80 9.36 9.01
CA TYR A 222 -5.73 8.25 9.94
C TYR A 222 -5.37 6.94 9.24
N VAL A 223 -4.83 6.00 10.01
CA VAL A 223 -4.76 4.58 9.62
C VAL A 223 -6.02 3.89 10.12
N GLY A 224 -6.70 3.15 9.25
CA GLY A 224 -7.89 2.38 9.62
C GLY A 224 -7.53 1.00 10.15
N LEU A 225 -8.31 0.49 11.10
CA LEU A 225 -8.17 -0.86 11.64
C LEU A 225 -9.54 -1.56 11.60
N VAL A 226 -9.66 -2.63 10.83
CA VAL A 226 -10.84 -3.48 10.74
C VAL A 226 -10.58 -4.79 11.47
N ALA A 227 -11.43 -5.09 12.46
CA ALA A 227 -11.37 -6.30 13.29
C ALA A 227 -12.41 -7.33 12.84
#